data_AF-A0A959KAR0-F1
#
_entry.id   AF-A0A959KAR0-F1
#
_cell.length_a   1.000
_cell.length_b   1.000
_cell.length_c   1.000
_cell.angle_alpha   90.00
_cell.angle_beta   90.00
_cell.angle_gamma   90.00
#
_symmetry.space_group_name_H-M   'P 1'
#
loop_
_entity.id
_entity.type
_entity.pdbx_description
1 polymer ?
#
loop_
_entity_poly.entity_id
_entity_poly.type
_entity_poly.pdbx_seq_one_letter_code
_entity_poly.pdbx_strand_id
1 'polypeptide(L)'
;MKNNFYLIRIMIPFLVMTLLQVHCTKDPLDTVRKKIPAEFQYLAGIFDGDGVGAGFTMGPVTVLFNQTGDKYAWIEDGVILSERGLNDSLSLFKKDVLGSVGAAIINFPKQLYLFDRTGSQYTVVELDARIAHAQWANTNFFRFNAYTFTTHDWGKNDSCPFSTIGSIWYDKTDRICGPYLTDYGAFIMSNGTGNLMANYQIATATFSEVKSINHYELFECGDQNAESNGILKHLLPLASIDAVVDYFGPDQALQGEIFFLMDGRQFGYQAFGTGVFMGPYDLY
;
A
#
# COMPACT_ATOMS: atom_id res chain seq x y z
N MET A 1 45.57 29.47 -71.22
CA MET A 1 44.46 30.07 -72.00
C MET A 1 43.16 29.79 -71.26
N LYS A 2 42.45 30.85 -70.81
CA LYS A 2 41.01 30.93 -70.47
C LYS A 2 40.51 29.95 -69.36
N ASN A 3 39.61 30.29 -68.44
CA ASN A 3 38.80 31.46 -68.18
C ASN A 3 38.31 31.36 -66.72
N ASN A 4 38.00 32.52 -66.14
CA ASN A 4 37.33 32.76 -64.86
C ASN A 4 36.10 31.87 -64.61
N PHE A 5 35.79 31.59 -63.34
CA PHE A 5 34.50 31.98 -62.75
C PHE A 5 34.60 32.08 -61.22
N TYR A 6 34.22 33.25 -60.71
CA TYR A 6 33.98 33.54 -59.30
C TYR A 6 32.76 32.74 -58.82
N LEU A 7 32.86 32.08 -57.65
CA LEU A 7 31.69 31.78 -56.84
C LEU A 7 31.93 32.26 -55.41
N ILE A 8 31.11 33.25 -55.05
CA ILE A 8 31.04 33.89 -53.74
C ILE A 8 30.52 32.86 -52.74
N ARG A 9 31.29 32.64 -51.66
CA ARG A 9 30.85 31.88 -50.48
C ARG A 9 29.81 32.73 -49.74
N ILE A 10 28.53 32.36 -49.85
CA ILE A 10 27.47 32.83 -48.96
C ILE A 10 27.16 31.73 -47.95
N MET A 11 27.09 32.17 -46.69
CA MET A 11 26.72 31.46 -45.46
C MET A 11 25.51 30.54 -45.60
N ILE A 12 25.46 29.49 -44.78
CA ILE A 12 24.48 29.30 -43.68
C ILE A 12 24.94 28.05 -42.89
N PRO A 13 25.23 28.15 -41.58
CA PRO A 13 25.45 26.96 -40.76
C PRO A 13 24.12 26.22 -40.61
N PHE A 14 24.16 24.91 -40.84
CA PHE A 14 23.08 23.97 -40.53
C PHE A 14 22.82 24.01 -39.01
N LEU A 15 21.95 24.93 -38.59
CA LEU A 15 21.21 24.82 -37.35
C LEU A 15 20.18 23.70 -37.58
N VAL A 16 20.58 22.44 -37.37
CA VAL A 16 19.62 21.37 -37.16
C VAL A 16 18.97 21.67 -35.81
N MET A 17 17.92 22.47 -35.90
CA MET A 17 16.91 22.62 -34.88
C MET A 17 16.33 21.22 -34.70
N THR A 18 16.86 20.48 -33.73
CA THR A 18 16.25 19.27 -33.21
C THR A 18 14.87 19.69 -32.74
N LEU A 19 13.87 19.54 -33.61
CA LEU A 19 12.49 19.51 -33.20
C LEU A 19 12.41 18.36 -32.19
N LEU A 20 12.47 18.73 -30.91
CA LEU A 20 11.73 18.10 -29.85
C LEU A 20 10.27 18.02 -30.32
N GLN A 21 9.97 17.02 -31.14
CA GLN A 21 8.66 16.39 -31.09
C GLN A 21 8.62 15.72 -29.72
N VAL A 22 8.30 16.54 -28.72
CA VAL A 22 7.57 16.10 -27.54
C VAL A 22 6.33 15.42 -28.10
N HIS A 23 6.47 14.13 -28.37
CA HIS A 23 5.32 13.25 -28.36
C HIS A 23 4.84 13.35 -26.91
N CYS A 24 3.90 14.27 -26.66
CA CYS A 24 2.89 14.04 -25.64
C CYS A 24 2.19 12.74 -26.06
N THR A 25 2.83 11.60 -25.77
CA THR A 25 2.08 10.43 -25.35
C THR A 25 1.24 10.93 -24.21
N LYS A 26 -0.06 11.15 -24.49
CA LYS A 26 -1.07 11.21 -23.45
C LYS A 26 -0.72 10.10 -22.47
N ASP A 27 -0.51 10.46 -21.21
CA ASP A 27 -0.49 9.46 -20.15
C ASP A 27 -1.73 8.57 -20.35
N PRO A 28 -1.60 7.23 -20.28
CA PRO A 28 -2.75 6.33 -20.41
C PRO A 28 -3.82 6.52 -19.31
N LEU A 29 -3.62 7.50 -18.41
CA LEU A 29 -4.44 7.84 -17.25
C LEU A 29 -5.24 9.14 -17.45
N ASP A 30 -5.58 9.52 -18.69
CA ASP A 30 -6.81 10.31 -18.95
C ASP A 30 -8.04 9.40 -18.65
N THR A 31 -8.12 8.90 -17.42
CA THR A 31 -9.18 8.05 -16.92
C THR A 31 -10.43 8.88 -16.76
N VAL A 32 -11.49 8.50 -17.49
CA VAL A 32 -12.87 8.79 -17.09
C VAL A 32 -12.95 8.57 -15.59
N ARG A 33 -13.26 9.62 -14.80
CA ARG A 33 -13.41 9.51 -13.34
C ARG A 33 -14.32 8.33 -13.06
N LYS A 34 -13.75 7.21 -12.62
CA LYS A 34 -14.53 6.02 -12.31
C LYS A 34 -15.28 6.33 -11.04
N LYS A 35 -16.61 6.29 -11.10
CA LYS A 35 -17.43 6.43 -9.90
C LYS A 35 -17.00 5.34 -8.90
N ILE A 36 -16.74 5.74 -7.66
CA ILE A 36 -16.44 4.82 -6.55
C ILE A 36 -17.56 3.76 -6.48
N PRO A 37 -17.24 2.45 -6.43
CA PRO A 37 -18.23 1.39 -6.24
C PRO A 37 -19.06 1.60 -4.95
N ALA A 38 -20.29 1.10 -4.91
CA ALA A 38 -21.23 1.38 -3.83
C ALA A 38 -20.69 0.96 -2.45
N GLU A 39 -20.02 -0.19 -2.43
CA GLU A 39 -19.38 -0.79 -1.27
C GLU A 39 -18.23 0.05 -0.70
N PHE A 40 -17.61 0.92 -1.50
CA PHE A 40 -16.50 1.80 -1.08
C PHE A 40 -16.91 3.27 -0.94
N GLN A 41 -18.20 3.60 -1.05
CA GLN A 41 -18.67 4.99 -0.99
C GLN A 41 -18.35 5.68 0.34
N TYR A 42 -18.14 4.93 1.42
CA TYR A 42 -17.71 5.47 2.70
C TYR A 42 -16.30 6.09 2.66
N LEU A 43 -15.48 5.76 1.67
CA LEU A 43 -14.16 6.38 1.47
C LEU A 43 -14.25 7.73 0.74
N ALA A 44 -15.37 8.05 0.11
CA ALA A 44 -15.53 9.29 -0.65
C ALA A 44 -15.37 10.49 0.28
N GLY A 45 -14.42 11.38 -0.02
CA GLY A 45 -14.18 12.58 0.79
C GLY A 45 -13.52 12.34 2.15
N ILE A 46 -13.04 11.12 2.45
CA ILE A 46 -12.39 10.82 3.73
C ILE A 46 -11.26 11.82 4.04
N PHE A 47 -11.11 12.24 5.30
CA PHE A 47 -10.10 13.21 5.70
C PHE A 47 -10.14 14.57 4.96
N ASP A 48 -11.31 15.00 4.47
CA ASP A 48 -11.51 16.31 3.84
C ASP A 48 -10.58 16.62 2.64
N GLY A 49 -10.03 15.61 1.95
CA GLY A 49 -9.10 15.82 0.83
C GLY A 49 -7.63 15.57 1.13
N ASP A 50 -7.29 15.28 2.39
CA ASP A 50 -5.91 15.05 2.83
C ASP A 50 -5.34 13.71 2.31
N GLY A 51 -6.19 12.83 1.80
CA GLY A 51 -5.78 11.52 1.27
C GLY A 51 -5.44 10.50 2.36
N VAL A 52 -5.28 9.24 1.97
CA VAL A 52 -4.93 8.10 2.84
C VAL A 52 -3.45 7.74 2.66
N GLY A 53 -2.70 7.65 3.76
CA GLY A 53 -1.26 7.35 3.72
C GLY A 53 -0.83 6.08 4.45
N ALA A 54 -1.66 5.55 5.34
CA ALA A 54 -1.40 4.28 6.00
C ALA A 54 -2.72 3.61 6.39
N GLY A 55 -2.69 2.31 6.66
CA GLY A 55 -3.83 1.64 7.24
C GLY A 55 -3.51 0.22 7.68
N PHE A 56 -4.41 -0.35 8.46
CA PHE A 56 -4.40 -1.77 8.81
C PHE A 56 -5.83 -2.25 9.05
N THR A 57 -6.04 -3.57 8.96
CA THR A 57 -7.33 -4.21 9.22
C THR A 57 -7.21 -5.21 10.36
N MET A 58 -8.21 -5.28 11.24
CA MET A 58 -8.27 -6.20 12.38
C MET A 58 -9.69 -6.76 12.55
N GLY A 59 -9.97 -7.89 11.88
CA GLY A 59 -11.32 -8.44 11.81
C GLY A 59 -12.23 -7.50 11.00
N PRO A 60 -13.40 -7.09 11.51
CA PRO A 60 -14.31 -6.18 10.79
C PRO A 60 -13.89 -4.70 10.85
N VAL A 61 -12.83 -4.37 11.60
CA VAL A 61 -12.36 -3.00 11.77
C VAL A 61 -11.24 -2.70 10.78
N THR A 62 -11.38 -1.61 10.04
CA THR A 62 -10.29 -0.99 9.29
C THR A 62 -9.93 0.34 9.94
N VAL A 63 -8.65 0.59 10.15
CA VAL A 63 -8.15 1.90 10.56
C VAL A 63 -7.32 2.47 9.43
N LEU A 64 -7.69 3.66 8.97
CA LEU A 64 -6.93 4.42 7.98
C LEU A 64 -6.30 5.63 8.65
N PHE A 65 -5.11 6.03 8.19
CA PHE A 65 -4.47 7.29 8.55
C PHE A 65 -4.40 8.19 7.33
N ASN A 66 -4.53 9.49 7.54
CA ASN A 66 -4.39 10.45 6.45
C ASN A 66 -2.95 10.51 5.92
N GLN A 67 -2.71 11.18 4.79
CA GLN A 67 -1.39 11.20 4.15
C GLN A 67 -0.28 11.82 5.03
N THR A 68 -0.62 12.75 5.93
CA THR A 68 0.31 13.32 6.91
C THR A 68 0.51 12.42 8.14
N GLY A 69 -0.33 11.40 8.31
CA GLY A 69 -0.26 10.46 9.42
C GLY A 69 -0.70 11.02 10.77
N ASP A 70 -1.35 12.18 10.80
CA ASP A 70 -1.72 12.91 12.02
C ASP A 70 -3.22 12.84 12.35
N LYS A 71 -4.03 12.26 11.47
CA LYS A 71 -5.43 11.87 11.70
C LYS A 71 -5.62 10.40 11.38
N TYR A 72 -6.63 9.79 11.99
CA TYR A 72 -7.09 8.45 11.64
C TYR A 72 -8.61 8.38 11.55
N ALA A 73 -9.10 7.47 10.73
CA ALA A 73 -10.50 7.09 10.60
C ALA A 73 -10.68 5.66 11.11
N TRP A 74 -11.64 5.45 12.00
CA TRP A 74 -12.04 4.14 12.48
C TRP A 74 -13.29 3.68 11.71
N ILE A 75 -13.15 2.61 10.95
CA ILE A 75 -14.19 2.10 10.07
C ILE A 75 -14.62 0.71 10.57
N GLU A 76 -15.92 0.54 10.74
CA GLU A 76 -16.56 -0.76 11.03
C GLU A 76 -17.66 -0.99 10.01
N ASP A 77 -17.70 -2.17 9.39
CA ASP A 77 -18.75 -2.58 8.45
C ASP A 77 -19.01 -1.54 7.33
N GLY A 78 -17.95 -0.91 6.83
CA GLY A 78 -18.03 0.12 5.78
C GLY A 78 -18.64 1.45 6.26
N VAL A 79 -18.61 1.74 7.57
CA VAL A 79 -19.06 3.02 8.14
C VAL A 79 -17.92 3.65 8.92
N ILE A 80 -17.61 4.92 8.62
CA ILE A 80 -16.68 5.72 9.43
C ILE A 80 -17.38 6.06 10.74
N LEU A 81 -16.96 5.42 11.84
CA LEU A 81 -17.51 5.68 13.17
C LEU A 81 -16.86 6.91 13.84
N SER A 82 -15.61 7.20 13.49
CA SER A 82 -14.89 8.35 14.02
C SER A 82 -13.74 8.74 13.10
N GLU A 83 -13.54 10.05 12.93
CA GLU A 83 -12.28 10.64 12.47
C GLU A 83 -11.67 11.46 13.60
N ARG A 84 -10.38 11.27 13.90
CA ARG A 84 -9.70 11.98 14.99
C ARG A 84 -8.26 12.28 14.66
N GLY A 85 -7.80 13.43 15.15
CA GLY A 85 -6.37 13.73 15.20
C GLY A 85 -5.67 12.89 16.27
N LEU A 86 -4.42 12.53 16.05
CA LEU A 86 -3.59 11.84 17.06
C LEU A 86 -3.39 12.70 18.31
N ASN A 87 -3.48 14.03 18.18
CA ASN A 87 -3.40 14.99 19.28
C ASN A 87 -4.70 15.16 20.07
N ASP A 88 -5.80 14.53 19.65
CA ASP A 88 -7.05 14.54 20.40
C ASP A 88 -6.85 13.81 21.73
N SER A 89 -7.32 14.40 22.83
CA SER A 89 -7.34 13.80 24.16
C SER A 89 -8.07 12.45 24.24
N LEU A 90 -9.00 12.21 23.30
CA LEU A 90 -9.77 10.98 23.17
C LEU A 90 -9.21 10.05 22.07
N SER A 91 -8.06 10.38 21.48
CA SER A 91 -7.39 9.53 20.49
C SER A 91 -7.00 8.19 21.11
N LEU A 92 -7.28 7.11 20.38
CA LEU A 92 -6.79 5.77 20.72
C LEU A 92 -5.29 5.62 20.46
N PHE A 93 -4.76 6.47 19.59
CA PHE A 93 -3.36 6.49 19.17
C PHE A 93 -2.65 7.67 19.86
N LYS A 94 -1.68 7.34 20.70
CA LYS A 94 -0.98 8.29 21.55
C LYS A 94 0.05 9.08 20.74
N LYS A 95 -0.22 10.37 20.46
CA LYS A 95 0.71 11.23 19.68
C LYS A 95 2.08 11.41 20.32
N ASP A 96 2.15 11.45 21.65
CA ASP A 96 3.40 11.51 22.41
C ASP A 96 4.30 10.30 22.19
N VAL A 97 3.75 9.18 21.71
CA VAL A 97 4.49 7.99 21.31
C VAL A 97 4.76 7.96 19.80
N LEU A 98 3.73 8.25 18.99
CA LEU A 98 3.78 7.97 17.55
C LEU A 98 4.24 9.15 16.68
N GLY A 99 3.98 10.39 17.11
CA GLY A 99 4.16 11.59 16.28
C GLY A 99 3.21 11.65 15.08
N SER A 100 3.45 10.80 14.08
CA SER A 100 2.70 10.62 12.83
C SER A 100 2.90 9.21 12.27
N VAL A 101 1.89 8.59 11.66
CA VAL A 101 1.95 7.21 11.14
C VAL A 101 2.11 7.19 9.61
N GLY A 102 3.08 6.43 9.10
CA GLY A 102 3.35 6.28 7.65
C GLY A 102 3.07 4.90 7.08
N ALA A 103 3.17 3.85 7.90
CA ALA A 103 2.79 2.51 7.50
C ALA A 103 2.33 1.73 8.74
N ALA A 104 1.44 0.76 8.58
CA ALA A 104 0.94 -0.01 9.72
C ALA A 104 0.61 -1.44 9.32
N ILE A 105 0.89 -2.40 10.20
CA ILE A 105 0.46 -3.78 10.01
C ILE A 105 0.17 -4.46 11.34
N ILE A 106 -0.88 -5.27 11.37
CA ILE A 106 -1.14 -6.21 12.44
C ILE A 106 -0.49 -7.56 12.13
N ASN A 107 0.29 -8.06 13.08
CA ASN A 107 0.65 -9.47 13.18
C ASN A 107 -0.24 -10.12 14.23
N PHE A 108 -1.35 -10.68 13.76
CA PHE A 108 -2.33 -11.34 14.62
C PHE A 108 -1.67 -12.57 15.27
N PRO A 109 -1.87 -12.83 16.58
CA PRO A 109 -2.94 -12.27 17.43
C PRO A 109 -2.61 -11.05 18.30
N LYS A 110 -1.40 -10.48 18.30
CA LYS A 110 -1.00 -9.62 19.45
C LYS A 110 -0.24 -8.34 19.15
N GLN A 111 0.31 -8.15 17.95
CA GLN A 111 1.22 -7.04 17.71
C GLN A 111 0.73 -6.21 16.55
N LEU A 112 0.62 -4.91 16.76
CA LEU A 112 0.47 -3.90 15.73
C LEU A 112 1.80 -3.16 15.63
N TYR A 113 2.34 -3.10 14.42
CA TYR A 113 3.53 -2.32 14.12
C TYR A 113 3.10 -1.03 13.47
N LEU A 114 3.53 0.10 14.02
CA LEU A 114 3.25 1.43 13.50
C LEU A 114 4.57 2.07 13.12
N PHE A 115 4.79 2.28 11.82
CA PHE A 115 5.92 3.03 11.32
C PHE A 115 5.61 4.51 11.37
N ASP A 116 6.64 5.32 11.66
CA ASP A 116 6.54 6.76 11.57
C ASP A 116 6.28 7.21 10.12
N ARG A 117 5.91 8.47 9.88
CA ARG A 117 5.60 8.94 8.53
C ARG A 117 6.77 8.77 7.55
N THR A 118 8.01 8.82 8.04
CA THR A 118 9.21 8.61 7.22
C THR A 118 9.44 7.15 6.86
N GLY A 119 8.81 6.21 7.59
CA GLY A 119 8.99 4.78 7.42
C GLY A 119 10.32 4.24 7.97
N SER A 120 11.12 5.07 8.64
CA SER A 120 12.47 4.71 9.09
C SER A 120 12.48 4.11 10.50
N GLN A 121 11.45 4.41 11.29
CA GLN A 121 11.29 3.93 12.65
C GLN A 121 9.92 3.30 12.84
N TYR A 122 9.81 2.37 13.79
CA TYR A 122 8.52 1.82 14.17
C TYR A 122 8.39 1.59 15.67
N THR A 123 7.15 1.60 16.14
CA THR A 123 6.77 1.22 17.49
C THR A 123 5.91 -0.03 17.44
N VAL A 124 6.10 -0.91 18.43
CA VAL A 124 5.24 -2.08 18.64
C VAL A 124 4.15 -1.72 19.64
N VAL A 125 2.91 -1.96 19.23
CA VAL A 125 1.70 -1.82 20.05
C VAL A 125 1.17 -3.21 20.34
N GLU A 126 1.04 -3.54 21.62
CA GLU A 126 0.41 -4.78 22.06
C GLU A 126 -1.11 -4.62 22.06
N LEU A 127 -1.79 -5.61 21.51
CA LEU A 127 -3.25 -5.70 21.54
C LEU A 127 -3.69 -6.48 22.79
N ASP A 128 -4.66 -5.96 23.54
CA ASP A 128 -5.22 -6.68 24.68
C ASP A 128 -6.06 -7.88 24.19
N ALA A 129 -5.42 -9.04 24.08
CA ALA A 129 -6.01 -10.29 23.60
C ALA A 129 -7.17 -10.83 24.46
N ARG A 130 -7.51 -10.19 25.59
CA ARG A 130 -8.72 -10.50 26.37
C ARG A 130 -9.98 -9.91 25.73
N ILE A 131 -9.81 -8.92 24.86
CA ILE A 131 -10.90 -8.31 24.11
C ILE A 131 -11.03 -9.11 22.81
N ALA A 132 -12.14 -9.86 22.67
CA ALA A 132 -12.34 -10.81 21.58
C ALA A 132 -12.24 -10.16 20.18
N HIS A 133 -12.65 -8.88 20.06
CA HIS A 133 -12.61 -8.12 18.83
C HIS A 133 -12.38 -6.64 19.11
N ALA A 134 -11.58 -5.97 18.27
CA ALA A 134 -11.50 -4.52 18.27
C ALA A 134 -12.89 -3.93 17.98
N GLN A 135 -13.31 -2.96 18.77
CA GLN A 135 -14.55 -2.21 18.59
C GLN A 135 -14.33 -0.78 19.08
N TRP A 136 -14.89 0.20 18.38
CA TRP A 136 -14.74 1.62 18.72
C TRP A 136 -15.11 1.92 20.17
N ALA A 137 -16.17 1.29 20.67
CA ALA A 137 -16.67 1.48 22.03
C ALA A 137 -15.71 0.98 23.13
N ASN A 138 -14.69 0.19 22.80
CA ASN A 138 -13.72 -0.35 23.75
C ASN A 138 -12.32 0.26 23.53
N THR A 139 -12.10 1.41 24.13
CA THR A 139 -10.89 2.23 23.94
C THR A 139 -9.63 1.66 24.59
N ASN A 140 -9.75 0.66 25.47
CA ASN A 140 -8.61 0.05 26.20
C ASN A 140 -7.92 -1.07 25.39
N PHE A 141 -7.99 -1.00 24.06
CA PHE A 141 -7.54 -2.06 23.18
C PHE A 141 -6.02 -2.05 22.93
N PHE A 142 -5.42 -0.86 22.86
CA PHE A 142 -4.00 -0.68 22.54
C PHE A 142 -3.14 -0.44 23.78
N ARG A 143 -2.02 -1.15 23.86
CA ARG A 143 -0.95 -0.92 24.84
C ARG A 143 0.33 -0.60 24.09
N PHE A 144 0.76 0.66 24.18
CA PHE A 144 1.96 1.13 23.51
C PHE A 144 3.20 0.77 24.32
N ASN A 145 4.19 0.21 23.66
CA ASN A 145 5.53 0.09 24.23
C ASN A 145 6.28 1.41 24.06
N ALA A 146 7.10 1.78 25.05
CA ALA A 146 7.87 3.03 25.05
C ALA A 146 9.14 2.97 24.18
N TYR A 147 9.32 1.89 23.40
CA TYR A 147 10.52 1.67 22.59
C TYR A 147 10.22 1.90 21.11
N THR A 148 11.14 2.60 20.45
CA THR A 148 11.19 2.77 19.00
C THR A 148 12.31 1.90 18.45
N PHE A 149 12.02 1.24 17.34
CA PHE A 149 12.94 0.43 16.56
C PHE A 149 13.17 1.09 15.21
N THR A 150 14.15 0.63 14.46
CA THR A 150 14.47 1.07 13.09
C THR A 150 14.18 -0.03 12.09
N THR A 151 14.12 0.27 10.79
CA THR A 151 13.91 -0.78 9.78
C THR A 151 14.99 -1.88 9.79
N HIS A 152 16.18 -1.59 10.31
CA HIS A 152 17.26 -2.57 10.50
C HIS A 152 16.90 -3.67 11.49
N ASP A 153 16.09 -3.34 12.50
CA ASP A 153 15.57 -4.30 13.48
C ASP A 153 14.50 -5.23 12.86
N TRP A 154 14.04 -4.92 11.65
CA TRP A 154 13.07 -5.72 10.94
C TRP A 154 13.74 -6.89 10.19
N GLY A 155 13.49 -8.11 10.67
CA GLY A 155 14.12 -9.32 10.14
C GLY A 155 15.34 -9.75 10.95
N LYS A 156 16.22 -10.57 10.37
CA LYS A 156 17.43 -11.05 11.06
C LYS A 156 18.66 -10.29 10.59
N ASN A 157 19.56 -9.92 11.50
CA ASN A 157 20.91 -9.42 11.21
C ASN A 157 20.94 -8.28 10.16
N ASP A 158 20.14 -7.22 10.34
CA ASP A 158 20.06 -6.08 9.40
C ASP A 158 19.71 -6.47 7.95
N SER A 159 18.94 -7.55 7.75
CA SER A 159 18.60 -8.03 6.40
C SER A 159 17.50 -7.24 5.70
N CYS A 160 16.86 -6.27 6.36
CA CYS A 160 15.85 -5.44 5.72
C CYS A 160 16.44 -4.71 4.50
N PRO A 161 15.88 -4.91 3.29
CA PRO A 161 16.42 -4.30 2.08
C PRO A 161 16.12 -2.79 2.00
N PHE A 162 15.26 -2.28 2.88
CA PHE A 162 14.77 -0.90 2.85
C PHE A 162 15.17 -0.14 4.11
N SER A 163 15.70 1.07 3.91
CA SER A 163 15.92 2.05 4.97
C SER A 163 14.65 2.79 5.39
N THR A 164 13.60 2.72 4.56
CA THR A 164 12.28 3.33 4.79
C THR A 164 11.19 2.42 4.23
N ILE A 165 10.14 2.18 5.01
CA ILE A 165 8.96 1.41 4.61
C ILE A 165 7.82 2.36 4.30
N GLY A 166 7.31 2.31 3.07
CA GLY A 166 6.17 3.14 2.64
C GLY A 166 4.83 2.50 2.99
N SER A 167 4.69 1.22 2.67
CA SER A 167 3.52 0.41 2.99
C SER A 167 3.95 -0.97 3.47
N ILE A 168 3.13 -1.61 4.30
CA ILE A 168 3.35 -2.97 4.78
C ILE A 168 2.00 -3.65 4.99
N TRP A 169 1.87 -4.88 4.50
CA TRP A 169 0.68 -5.70 4.75
C TRP A 169 1.06 -7.18 4.86
N TYR A 170 0.11 -7.99 5.29
CA TYR A 170 0.32 -9.40 5.53
C TYR A 170 -0.40 -10.21 4.45
N ASP A 171 0.38 -10.97 3.69
CA ASP A 171 -0.16 -11.93 2.74
C ASP A 171 -0.20 -13.30 3.43
N LYS A 172 -1.43 -13.79 3.63
CA LYS A 172 -1.68 -15.12 4.14
C LYS A 172 -1.94 -16.06 2.97
N THR A 173 -0.88 -16.68 2.46
CA THR A 173 -1.05 -17.84 1.57
C THR A 173 -1.55 -19.03 2.38
N ASP A 174 -2.86 -19.10 2.59
CA ASP A 174 -3.49 -20.22 3.29
C ASP A 174 -3.35 -21.52 2.49
N ARG A 175 -3.19 -22.60 3.25
CA ARG A 175 -3.11 -24.06 2.97
C ARG A 175 -3.90 -24.65 1.77
N ILE A 176 -4.74 -23.88 1.12
CA ILE A 176 -5.71 -24.31 0.11
C ILE A 176 -5.04 -24.58 -1.26
N CYS A 177 -3.86 -24.02 -1.50
CA CYS A 177 -3.08 -24.20 -2.73
C CYS A 177 -2.29 -25.54 -2.84
N GLY A 178 -2.40 -26.45 -1.86
CA GLY A 178 -1.87 -27.82 -1.95
C GLY A 178 -1.43 -28.44 -0.61
N PRO A 179 -1.42 -29.78 -0.47
CA PRO A 179 -1.15 -30.48 0.79
C PRO A 179 0.31 -30.36 1.31
N TYR A 180 1.18 -29.63 0.62
CA TYR A 180 2.62 -29.55 0.91
C TYR A 180 3.12 -28.14 1.32
N LEU A 181 2.24 -27.14 1.42
CA LEU A 181 2.63 -25.78 1.82
C LEU A 181 2.14 -25.50 3.25
N THR A 182 2.97 -25.82 4.24
CA THR A 182 2.83 -25.37 5.62
C THR A 182 2.99 -23.84 5.70
N ASP A 183 1.98 -23.14 6.21
CA ASP A 183 1.98 -21.81 6.85
C ASP A 183 3.09 -20.82 6.39
N TYR A 184 3.11 -20.44 5.11
CA TYR A 184 4.00 -19.38 4.59
C TYR A 184 3.33 -18.00 4.69
N GLY A 185 3.14 -17.50 5.92
CA GLY A 185 2.85 -16.09 6.11
C GLY A 185 4.01 -15.22 5.65
N ALA A 186 3.74 -14.17 4.86
CA ALA A 186 4.74 -13.19 4.47
C ALA A 186 4.24 -11.77 4.76
N PHE A 187 5.15 -10.90 5.21
CA PHE A 187 4.90 -9.46 5.15
C PHE A 187 5.37 -8.94 3.81
N ILE A 188 4.47 -8.37 3.04
CA ILE A 188 4.80 -7.64 1.82
C ILE A 188 5.06 -6.19 2.22
N MET A 189 6.15 -5.62 1.70
CA MET A 189 6.58 -4.26 2.03
C MET A 189 6.93 -3.49 0.77
N SER A 190 6.59 -2.20 0.76
CA SER A 190 7.15 -1.26 -0.20
C SER A 190 8.23 -0.38 0.44
N ASN A 191 9.18 0.09 -0.37
CA ASN A 191 10.07 1.16 0.06
C ASN A 191 9.31 2.50 0.27
N GLY A 192 9.97 3.52 0.84
CA GLY A 192 9.35 4.82 1.13
C GLY A 192 8.80 5.60 -0.08
N THR A 193 9.14 5.21 -1.31
CA THR A 193 8.55 5.78 -2.54
C THR A 193 7.45 4.90 -3.15
N GLY A 194 7.14 3.76 -2.52
CA GLY A 194 6.06 2.86 -2.93
C GLY A 194 6.31 2.05 -4.20
N ASN A 195 7.47 2.19 -4.86
CA ASN A 195 7.71 1.68 -6.21
C ASN A 195 8.57 0.40 -6.27
N LEU A 196 9.19 0.03 -5.15
CA LEU A 196 9.94 -1.21 -4.97
C LEU A 196 9.32 -2.04 -3.85
N MET A 197 9.29 -3.36 -4.06
CA MET A 197 8.61 -4.35 -3.23
C MET A 197 9.58 -5.45 -2.78
N ALA A 198 9.42 -5.93 -1.56
CA ALA A 198 10.08 -7.13 -1.06
C ALA A 198 9.19 -7.85 -0.04
N ASN A 199 9.38 -9.15 0.09
CA ASN A 199 8.63 -10.00 1.02
C ASN A 199 9.52 -10.48 2.13
N TYR A 200 9.10 -10.28 3.36
CA TYR A 200 9.68 -10.96 4.50
C TYR A 200 8.94 -12.27 4.76
N GLN A 201 9.60 -13.39 4.49
CA GLN A 201 9.07 -14.72 4.75
C GLN A 201 9.26 -15.07 6.23
N ILE A 202 8.16 -15.26 6.97
CA ILE A 202 8.22 -15.48 8.43
C ILE A 202 8.90 -16.81 8.76
N ALA A 203 8.57 -17.87 8.03
CA ALA A 203 9.06 -19.23 8.30
C ALA A 203 10.58 -19.35 8.19
N THR A 204 11.17 -18.68 7.20
CA THR A 204 12.62 -18.71 6.92
C THR A 204 13.34 -17.51 7.54
N ALA A 205 12.59 -16.47 7.93
CA ALA A 205 13.10 -15.18 8.38
C ALA A 205 14.05 -14.54 7.34
N THR A 206 13.69 -14.62 6.05
CA THR A 206 14.47 -14.07 4.94
C THR A 206 13.65 -13.13 4.08
N PHE A 207 14.33 -12.20 3.42
CA PHE A 207 13.73 -11.34 2.41
C PHE A 207 13.81 -11.97 1.01
N SER A 208 12.81 -11.71 0.18
CA SER A 208 12.87 -11.98 -1.25
C SER A 208 13.81 -10.99 -1.95
N GLU A 209 14.08 -11.25 -3.23
CA GLU A 209 14.63 -10.23 -4.13
C GLU A 209 13.71 -9.01 -4.17
N VAL A 210 14.31 -7.82 -4.23
CA VAL A 210 13.60 -6.54 -4.41
C VAL A 210 13.16 -6.42 -5.87
N LYS A 211 11.87 -6.15 -6.10
CA LYS A 211 11.30 -5.98 -7.45
C LYS A 211 10.57 -4.66 -7.56
N SER A 212 10.48 -4.10 -8.77
CA SER A 212 9.55 -2.99 -8.99
C SER A 212 8.12 -3.48 -8.88
N ILE A 213 7.22 -2.65 -8.33
CA ILE A 213 5.83 -3.01 -8.10
C ILE A 213 5.09 -3.49 -9.35
N ASN A 214 5.34 -2.87 -10.51
CA ASN A 214 4.74 -3.28 -11.78
C ASN A 214 5.27 -4.62 -12.31
N HIS A 215 6.31 -5.18 -11.68
CA HIS A 215 6.85 -6.51 -11.92
C HIS A 215 6.67 -7.43 -10.70
N TYR A 216 5.94 -6.96 -9.69
CA TYR A 216 5.68 -7.72 -8.48
C TYR A 216 4.43 -8.58 -8.71
N GLU A 217 4.62 -9.89 -8.59
CA GLU A 217 3.56 -10.89 -8.72
C GLU A 217 2.97 -11.15 -7.33
N LEU A 218 1.67 -10.89 -7.18
CA LEU A 218 0.90 -11.40 -6.06
C LEU A 218 0.45 -12.83 -6.36
N PHE A 219 0.41 -13.67 -5.32
CA PHE A 219 0.04 -15.07 -5.43
C PHE A 219 -1.27 -15.28 -4.71
N GLU A 220 -2.32 -15.61 -5.45
CA GLU A 220 -3.62 -15.96 -4.88
C GLU A 220 -3.95 -17.42 -5.11
N CYS A 221 -4.61 -18.05 -4.13
CA CYS A 221 -5.24 -19.34 -4.36
C CYS A 221 -6.49 -19.14 -5.21
N GLY A 222 -6.42 -19.51 -6.49
CA GLY A 222 -7.54 -19.66 -7.40
C GLY A 222 -8.38 -20.91 -7.10
N ASP A 223 -9.54 -20.98 -7.75
CA ASP A 223 -10.46 -22.12 -7.68
C ASP A 223 -9.74 -23.46 -7.92
N GLN A 224 -9.90 -24.40 -6.99
CA GLN A 224 -9.31 -25.75 -7.07
C GLN A 224 -9.79 -26.56 -8.28
N ASN A 225 -10.83 -26.11 -8.97
CA ASN A 225 -11.35 -26.73 -10.19
C ASN A 225 -10.64 -26.27 -11.47
N ALA A 226 -9.74 -25.29 -11.41
CA ALA A 226 -8.93 -24.89 -12.55
C ALA A 226 -7.75 -25.87 -12.73
N GLU A 227 -7.58 -26.39 -13.95
CA GLU A 227 -6.59 -27.43 -14.34
C GLU A 227 -5.11 -27.10 -14.05
N SER A 228 -4.81 -25.91 -13.51
CA SER A 228 -3.48 -25.40 -13.19
C SER A 228 -3.29 -25.16 -11.69
N ASN A 229 -3.29 -26.19 -10.84
CA ASN A 229 -2.91 -26.14 -9.41
C ASN A 229 -3.29 -24.85 -8.64
N GLY A 230 -4.46 -24.26 -8.94
CA GLY A 230 -5.05 -23.12 -8.25
C GLY A 230 -4.14 -21.92 -7.91
N ILE A 231 -3.05 -21.60 -8.61
CA ILE A 231 -2.26 -20.38 -8.31
C ILE A 231 -2.53 -19.33 -9.37
N LEU A 232 -3.20 -18.25 -8.97
CA LEU A 232 -3.34 -17.05 -9.77
C LEU A 232 -2.12 -16.15 -9.52
N LYS A 233 -1.49 -15.73 -10.62
CA LYS A 233 -0.45 -14.72 -10.63
C LYS A 233 -0.98 -13.51 -11.37
N HIS A 234 -0.90 -12.35 -10.75
CA HIS A 234 -1.22 -11.09 -11.40
C HIS A 234 -0.21 -10.03 -11.01
N LEU A 235 0.02 -9.13 -11.95
CA LEU A 235 0.83 -7.93 -11.74
C LEU A 235 -0.07 -6.83 -11.19
N LEU A 236 0.41 -6.11 -10.19
CA LEU A 236 -0.22 -4.87 -9.75
C LEU A 236 0.01 -3.80 -10.83
N PRO A 237 -1.03 -3.27 -11.49
CA PRO A 237 -0.87 -2.24 -12.53
C PRO A 237 -0.67 -0.85 -11.89
N LEU A 238 0.18 -0.79 -10.87
CA LEU A 238 0.44 0.39 -10.05
C LEU A 238 1.87 0.87 -10.29
N ALA A 239 2.06 2.19 -10.30
CA ALA A 239 3.40 2.78 -10.32
C ALA A 239 3.99 2.85 -8.90
N SER A 240 3.13 2.99 -7.89
CA SER A 240 3.50 3.13 -6.48
C SER A 240 2.30 2.99 -5.53
N ILE A 241 2.55 2.66 -4.26
CA ILE A 241 1.54 2.48 -3.17
C ILE A 241 2.01 3.16 -1.89
N ASP A 242 1.08 3.80 -1.18
CA ASP A 242 1.29 4.36 0.18
C ASP A 242 0.67 3.46 1.25
N ALA A 243 -0.51 2.87 1.00
CA ALA A 243 -1.19 2.02 1.98
C ALA A 243 -1.91 0.83 1.34
N VAL A 244 -2.01 -0.26 2.09
CA VAL A 244 -2.78 -1.44 1.73
C VAL A 244 -3.58 -1.89 2.95
N VAL A 245 -4.86 -2.19 2.77
CA VAL A 245 -5.73 -2.73 3.82
C VAL A 245 -6.60 -3.84 3.27
N ASP A 246 -6.90 -4.82 4.12
CA ASP A 246 -7.91 -5.82 3.80
C ASP A 246 -9.30 -5.20 3.90
N TYR A 247 -10.19 -5.60 2.99
CA TYR A 247 -11.61 -5.31 3.03
C TYR A 247 -12.39 -6.59 3.31
N PHE A 248 -13.05 -6.63 4.47
CA PHE A 248 -13.92 -7.72 4.90
C PHE A 248 -15.38 -7.27 4.87
N GLY A 249 -15.87 -6.93 3.68
CA GLY A 249 -17.27 -6.59 3.49
C GLY A 249 -18.24 -7.73 3.84
N PRO A 250 -19.55 -7.43 3.97
CA PRO A 250 -20.57 -8.43 4.26
C PRO A 250 -20.74 -9.47 3.13
N ASP A 251 -20.36 -9.11 1.90
CA ASP A 251 -20.30 -10.03 0.77
C ASP A 251 -18.91 -10.68 0.70
N GLN A 252 -18.86 -11.99 0.92
CA GLN A 252 -17.62 -12.76 0.84
C GLN A 252 -16.98 -12.71 -0.56
N ALA A 253 -17.78 -12.55 -1.62
CA ALA A 253 -17.27 -12.42 -2.98
C ALA A 253 -16.52 -11.10 -3.21
N LEU A 254 -16.73 -10.13 -2.33
CA LEU A 254 -16.05 -8.84 -2.34
C LEU A 254 -14.95 -8.77 -1.27
N GLN A 255 -14.53 -9.86 -0.63
CA GLN A 255 -13.35 -9.79 0.24
C GLN A 255 -12.09 -9.59 -0.62
N GLY A 256 -11.18 -8.74 -0.16
CA GLY A 256 -10.04 -8.36 -0.98
C GLY A 256 -9.11 -7.35 -0.33
N GLU A 257 -8.23 -6.76 -1.14
CA GLU A 257 -7.28 -5.73 -0.74
C GLU A 257 -7.63 -4.39 -1.41
N ILE A 258 -7.56 -3.32 -0.64
CA ILE A 258 -7.64 -1.93 -1.12
C ILE A 258 -6.23 -1.36 -1.12
N PHE A 259 -5.78 -0.88 -2.29
CA PHE A 259 -4.47 -0.29 -2.51
C PHE A 259 -4.61 1.22 -2.70
N PHE A 260 -4.08 2.02 -1.78
CA PHE A 260 -4.03 3.48 -1.90
C PHE A 260 -2.73 3.91 -2.58
N LEU A 261 -2.83 4.73 -3.63
CA LEU A 261 -1.68 5.23 -4.37
C LEU A 261 -0.91 6.27 -3.54
N MET A 262 0.34 6.56 -3.93
CA MET A 262 1.23 7.49 -3.19
C MET A 262 0.67 8.91 -2.97
N ASP A 263 -0.26 9.35 -3.80
CA ASP A 263 -0.92 10.65 -3.60
C ASP A 263 -2.00 10.61 -2.52
N GLY A 264 -2.36 9.42 -2.04
CA GLY A 264 -3.42 9.15 -1.08
C GLY A 264 -4.83 9.48 -1.58
N ARG A 265 -4.98 9.92 -2.83
CA ARG A 265 -6.23 10.45 -3.40
C ARG A 265 -6.92 9.47 -4.33
N GLN A 266 -6.20 8.43 -4.72
CA GLN A 266 -6.73 7.36 -5.53
C GLN A 266 -6.55 6.03 -4.83
N PHE A 267 -7.47 5.11 -5.09
CA PHE A 267 -7.31 3.72 -4.67
C PHE A 267 -7.66 2.77 -5.82
N GLY A 268 -7.04 1.60 -5.80
CA GLY A 268 -7.54 0.43 -6.51
C GLY A 268 -7.95 -0.65 -5.54
N TYR A 269 -8.65 -1.65 -6.05
CA TYR A 269 -9.18 -2.74 -5.25
C TYR A 269 -9.05 -4.05 -6.01
N GLN A 270 -8.75 -5.11 -5.27
CA GLN A 270 -8.65 -6.45 -5.78
C GLN A 270 -9.44 -7.41 -4.91
N ALA A 271 -10.41 -8.11 -5.49
CA ALA A 271 -11.09 -9.21 -4.80
C ALA A 271 -10.21 -10.46 -4.79
N PHE A 272 -10.14 -11.13 -3.64
CA PHE A 272 -9.38 -12.37 -3.46
C PHE A 272 -9.88 -13.47 -4.41
N GLY A 273 -8.95 -14.22 -5.00
CA GLY A 273 -9.23 -15.36 -5.87
C GLY A 273 -9.68 -14.96 -7.27
N THR A 274 -9.73 -13.67 -7.60
CA THR A 274 -10.09 -13.20 -8.95
C THR A 274 -8.88 -12.89 -9.81
N GLY A 275 -7.76 -12.48 -9.22
CA GLY A 275 -6.61 -11.93 -9.95
C GLY A 275 -6.91 -10.65 -10.73
N VAL A 276 -8.08 -10.01 -10.52
CA VAL A 276 -8.51 -8.82 -11.26
C VAL A 276 -8.36 -7.57 -10.41
N PHE A 277 -7.51 -6.65 -10.89
CA PHE A 277 -7.37 -5.33 -10.31
C PHE A 277 -8.41 -4.36 -10.87
N MET A 278 -9.14 -3.69 -9.99
CA MET A 278 -10.15 -2.69 -10.32
C MET A 278 -9.71 -1.28 -9.87
N GLY A 279 -9.97 -0.28 -10.72
CA GLY A 279 -9.59 1.12 -10.46
C GLY A 279 -8.65 1.70 -11.53
N PRO A 280 -7.88 2.76 -11.21
CA PRO A 280 -7.99 3.54 -9.97
C PRO A 280 -9.34 4.26 -9.86
N TYR A 281 -9.78 4.53 -8.64
CA TYR A 281 -10.96 5.32 -8.28
C TYR A 281 -10.50 6.57 -7.54
N ASP A 282 -11.06 7.74 -7.91
CA ASP A 282 -10.77 9.00 -7.23
C ASP A 282 -11.59 9.12 -5.95
N LEU A 283 -10.95 9.47 -4.84
CA LEU A 283 -11.63 9.76 -3.56
C LEU A 283 -12.34 11.12 -3.56
N TYR A 284 -12.03 12.03 -4.51
CA TYR A 284 -12.44 13.45 -4.53
C TYR A 284 -12.82 13.98 -5.94
#